data_AF-A0AAE1AYK0-F1
#
_entry.id   AF-A0AAE1AYK0-F1
#
_cell.length_a   1.000
_cell.length_b   1.000
_cell.length_c   1.000
_cell.angle_alpha   90.00
_cell.angle_beta   90.00
_cell.angle_gamma   90.00
#
_symmetry.space_group_name_H-M   'P 1'
#
loop_
_entity.id
_entity.type
_entity.pdbx_description
1 polymer ?
#
loop_
_entity_poly.entity_id
_entity_poly.type
_entity_poly.pdbx_seq_one_letter_code
_entity_poly.pdbx_strand_id
1 'polypeptide(L)'
;MSTVSPSTAVQALGTAIFEALDYGIDQSEERQLSPELEAIIVTMTSCVGDDPEAASNGDDEGIEKDQDVDTRCTVSDVIKVHISGD
;
A
#
# COMPACT_ATOMS: atom_id res chain seq x y z
N MET A 1 -19.36 15.50 -3.21
CA MET A 1 -18.78 14.15 -3.37
C MET A 1 -17.28 14.33 -3.36
N SER A 2 -16.61 13.92 -2.28
CA SER A 2 -15.15 13.93 -2.23
C SER A 2 -14.63 12.87 -3.20
N THR A 3 -13.76 13.24 -4.12
CA THR A 3 -13.12 12.30 -5.05
C THR A 3 -12.02 11.57 -4.31
N VAL A 4 -12.07 10.24 -4.31
CA VAL A 4 -11.01 9.40 -3.71
C VAL A 4 -9.80 9.44 -4.65
N SER A 5 -8.61 9.70 -4.11
CA SER A 5 -7.38 9.64 -4.91
C SER A 5 -7.11 8.18 -5.33
N PRO A 6 -6.49 7.93 -6.50
CA PRO A 6 -6.11 6.57 -6.90
C PRO A 6 -5.26 5.85 -5.85
N SER A 7 -4.32 6.56 -5.20
CA SER A 7 -3.46 6.01 -4.15
C SER A 7 -4.28 5.57 -2.92
N THR A 8 -5.24 6.39 -2.49
CA THR A 8 -6.17 6.03 -1.39
C THR A 8 -7.04 4.84 -1.77
N ALA A 9 -7.46 4.72 -3.03
CA ALA A 9 -8.23 3.57 -3.51
C ALA A 9 -7.41 2.28 -3.52
N VAL A 10 -6.15 2.34 -3.96
CA VAL A 10 -5.21 1.20 -3.94
C VAL A 10 -4.93 0.75 -2.50
N GLN A 11 -4.71 1.72 -1.60
CA GLN A 11 -4.51 1.45 -0.17
C GLN A 11 -5.72 0.75 0.46
N ALA A 12 -6.91 1.35 0.31
CA ALA A 12 -8.15 0.80 0.84
C ALA A 12 -8.42 -0.61 0.30
N LEU A 13 -8.11 -0.86 -0.98
CA LEU A 13 -8.22 -2.17 -1.58
C LEU A 13 -7.24 -3.18 -0.98
N GLY A 14 -5.98 -2.78 -0.74
CA GLY A 14 -4.97 -3.64 -0.11
C GLY A 14 -5.39 -4.08 1.29
N THR A 15 -5.89 -3.13 2.10
CA THR A 15 -6.42 -3.41 3.43
C THR A 15 -7.62 -4.35 3.38
N ALA A 16 -8.59 -4.09 2.49
CA ALA A 16 -9.77 -4.95 2.35
C ALA A 16 -9.42 -6.38 1.91
N ILE A 17 -8.43 -6.54 1.04
CA ILE A 17 -7.94 -7.87 0.64
C ILE A 17 -7.28 -8.59 1.81
N PHE A 18 -6.42 -7.91 2.56
CA PHE A 18 -5.76 -8.49 3.73
C PHE A 18 -6.79 -8.98 4.76
N GLU A 19 -7.76 -8.14 5.13
CA GLU A 19 -8.84 -8.52 6.04
C GLU A 19 -9.71 -9.66 5.50
N ALA A 20 -9.98 -9.67 4.18
CA ALA A 20 -10.75 -10.74 3.56
C ALA A 20 -10.01 -12.08 3.54
N LEU A 21 -8.67 -12.07 3.52
CA LEU A 21 -7.87 -13.31 3.57
C LEU A 21 -7.94 -13.97 4.94
N ASP A 22 -8.06 -13.19 6.01
CA ASP A 22 -8.24 -13.67 7.39
C ASP A 22 -9.70 -13.96 7.73
N TYR A 23 -10.63 -13.83 6.78
CA TYR A 23 -12.02 -14.16 7.01
C TYR A 23 -12.22 -15.67 7.20
N GLY A 24 -12.72 -16.05 8.38
CA GLY A 24 -13.11 -17.43 8.69
C GLY A 24 -11.99 -18.31 9.25
N ILE A 25 -10.83 -17.74 9.58
CA ILE A 25 -9.79 -18.40 10.38
C ILE A 25 -9.86 -17.92 11.84
N ASP A 26 -9.34 -18.72 12.76
CA ASP A 26 -9.30 -18.34 14.18
C ASP A 26 -8.28 -17.21 14.43
N GLN A 27 -8.49 -16.39 15.46
CA GLN A 27 -7.57 -15.28 15.78
C GLN A 27 -6.18 -15.75 16.23
N SER A 28 -6.04 -17.02 16.61
CA SER A 28 -4.76 -17.65 16.94
C SER A 28 -4.04 -18.25 15.72
N GLU A 29 -4.69 -18.28 14.55
CA GLU A 29 -4.13 -18.80 13.31
C GLU A 29 -3.87 -17.66 12.32
N GLU A 30 -2.70 -17.69 11.66
CA GLU A 30 -2.37 -16.76 10.59
C GLU A 30 -2.37 -17.47 9.25
N ARG A 31 -2.93 -16.83 8.22
CA ARG A 31 -2.93 -17.43 6.88
C ARG A 31 -1.53 -17.32 6.27
N GLN A 32 -0.92 -18.46 5.97
CA GLN A 32 0.34 -18.46 5.21
C GLN A 32 0.08 -18.02 3.76
N LEU A 33 0.57 -16.85 3.40
CA LEU A 33 0.54 -16.33 2.03
C LEU A 33 1.80 -16.77 1.27
N SER A 34 1.72 -16.81 -0.06
CA SER A 34 2.92 -16.92 -0.88
C SER A 34 3.71 -15.60 -0.82
N PRO A 35 5.05 -15.64 -0.94
CA PRO A 35 5.87 -14.43 -0.88
C PRO A 35 5.48 -13.38 -1.94
N GLU A 36 4.98 -13.81 -3.10
CA GLU A 36 4.50 -12.90 -4.14
C GLU A 36 3.19 -12.20 -3.74
N LEU A 37 2.26 -12.93 -3.12
CA LEU A 37 0.98 -12.37 -2.69
C LEU A 37 1.18 -11.39 -1.53
N GLU A 38 2.07 -11.74 -0.59
CA GLU A 38 2.49 -10.85 0.49
C GLU A 38 3.11 -9.55 -0.07
N ALA A 39 4.01 -9.65 -1.05
CA ALA A 39 4.64 -8.48 -1.68
C ALA A 39 3.62 -7.55 -2.36
N ILE A 40 2.60 -8.12 -3.02
CA ILE A 40 1.52 -7.34 -3.65
C ILE A 40 0.71 -6.60 -2.58
N ILE A 41 0.29 -7.29 -1.52
CA ILE A 41 -0.52 -6.69 -0.45
C ILE A 41 0.27 -5.59 0.26
N VAL A 42 1.54 -5.84 0.61
CA VAL A 42 2.44 -4.85 1.22
C VAL A 42 2.58 -3.62 0.32
N THR A 43 2.73 -3.81 -0.98
CA THR A 43 2.82 -2.70 -1.94
C THR A 43 1.53 -1.86 -1.92
N MET A 44 0.36 -2.50 -1.87
CA MET A 44 -0.92 -1.80 -1.82
C MET A 44 -1.14 -1.06 -0.50
N THR A 45 -0.82 -1.68 0.64
CA THR A 45 -1.07 -1.10 1.98
C THR A 45 -0.04 -0.07 2.42
N SER A 46 1.16 -0.06 1.83
CA SER A 46 2.23 0.90 2.17
C SER A 46 2.01 2.29 1.57
N CYS A 47 0.89 2.48 0.86
CA CYS A 47 0.55 3.77 0.32
C CYS A 47 0.11 4.71 1.42
N VAL A 48 1.00 5.63 1.79
CA VAL A 48 0.60 6.84 2.52
C VAL A 48 -0.24 7.64 1.52
N GLY A 49 -1.56 7.59 1.67
CA GLY A 49 -2.44 8.51 0.98
C GLY A 49 -1.95 9.94 1.16
N ASP A 50 -2.36 10.85 0.28
CA ASP A 50 -2.06 12.29 0.30
C ASP A 50 -2.66 13.01 1.55
N ASP A 51 -2.53 12.39 2.72
CA ASP A 51 -2.96 12.88 4.00
C ASP A 51 -1.74 13.56 4.63
N PRO A 52 -1.66 14.89 4.58
CA PRO A 52 -0.52 15.64 5.12
C PRO A 52 -0.33 15.43 6.64
N GLU A 53 -1.31 14.87 7.35
CA GLU A 53 -1.16 14.49 8.76
C GLU A 53 -0.39 13.18 8.97
N ALA A 54 -0.40 12.24 8.01
CA ALA A 54 0.32 10.97 8.16
C ALA A 54 1.83 11.08 7.83
N ALA A 55 2.23 12.15 7.12
CA ALA A 55 3.62 12.45 6.81
C ALA A 55 4.33 13.27 7.92
N SER A 56 3.62 13.68 8.98
CA SER A 56 4.14 14.61 10.00
C SER A 56 4.49 13.93 11.33
N ASN A 57 5.30 12.89 11.29
CA ASN A 57 5.93 12.33 12.49
C ASN A 57 7.44 12.07 12.32
N GLY A 58 8.08 12.77 11.38
CA GLY A 58 9.53 12.85 11.24
C GLY A 58 9.95 14.31 11.20
N ASP A 59 10.51 14.78 12.32
CA ASP A 59 11.24 16.04 12.44
C ASP A 59 12.45 16.00 11.50
N ASP A 60 12.36 16.61 10.32
CA ASP A 60 13.53 16.88 9.48
C ASP A 60 13.39 18.22 8.74
N GLU A 61 13.99 19.25 9.33
CA GLU A 61 14.25 20.53 8.68
C GLU A 61 15.19 20.32 7.49
N GLY A 62 14.68 20.37 6.26
CA GLY A 62 15.58 20.55 5.12
C GLY A 62 15.01 20.23 3.75
N ILE A 63 15.00 21.27 2.92
CA ILE A 63 15.05 21.29 1.45
C ILE A 63 13.78 20.90 0.67
N GLU A 64 13.20 21.94 0.08
CA GLU A 64 12.45 21.88 -1.18
C GLU A 64 13.30 21.19 -2.25
N LYS A 65 12.93 19.98 -2.64
CA LYS A 65 13.36 19.36 -3.89
C LYS A 65 12.21 18.53 -4.40
N ASP A 66 11.87 18.73 -5.67
CA ASP A 66 10.94 17.92 -6.45
C ASP A 66 11.10 16.43 -6.08
N GLN A 67 10.26 15.96 -5.16
CA GLN A 67 10.24 14.56 -4.85
C GLN A 67 9.24 13.94 -5.83
N ASP A 68 9.75 13.55 -6.98
CA ASP A 68 9.42 12.24 -7.52
C ASP A 68 9.81 11.18 -6.46
N VAL A 69 9.17 11.20 -5.27
CA VAL A 69 8.98 9.98 -4.52
C VAL A 69 8.11 9.21 -5.47
N ASP A 70 8.73 8.32 -6.24
CA ASP A 70 8.05 7.28 -7.00
C ASP A 70 7.11 6.61 -6.01
N THR A 71 5.89 7.15 -5.96
CA THR A 71 4.90 6.80 -4.95
C THR A 71 4.44 5.48 -5.51
N ARG A 72 5.00 4.39 -5.00
CA ARG A 72 4.88 2.99 -5.47
C ARG A 72 3.45 2.45 -5.30
N CYS A 73 2.50 3.28 -5.62
CA CYS A 73 1.13 3.32 -5.16
C CYS A 73 0.16 3.54 -6.30
N THR A 74 0.69 3.59 -7.52
CA THR A 74 -0.13 3.47 -8.69
C THR A 74 -0.48 2.01 -8.90
N VAL A 75 -1.61 1.77 -9.56
CA VAL A 75 -2.00 0.44 -10.02
C VAL A 75 -0.88 -0.19 -10.89
N SER A 76 -0.10 0.64 -11.60
CA SER A 76 1.03 0.19 -12.39
C SER A 76 2.13 -0.44 -11.54
N ASP A 77 2.39 0.06 -10.33
CA ASP A 77 3.43 -0.49 -9.46
C ASP A 77 3.01 -1.83 -8.88
N VAL A 78 1.74 -1.96 -8.49
CA VAL A 78 1.12 -3.23 -8.10
C VAL A 78 1.22 -4.27 -9.23
N ILE A 79 0.96 -3.85 -10.48
CA ILE A 79 1.07 -4.72 -11.65
C ILE A 79 2.53 -5.13 -11.92
N LYS A 80 3.51 -4.21 -11.77
CA LYS A 80 4.94 -4.50 -11.98
C LYS A 80 5.50 -5.54 -11.01
N VAL A 81 4.97 -5.63 -9.78
CA VAL A 81 5.36 -6.67 -8.79
C VAL A 81 5.18 -8.06 -9.39
N HIS A 82 4.16 -8.27 -10.24
CA HIS A 82 3.89 -9.57 -10.86
C HIS A 82 4.67 -9.81 -12.17
N ILE A 83 5.12 -8.77 -12.87
CA ILE A 83 5.75 -8.90 -14.20
C ILE A 83 7.27 -9.08 -14.10
N SER A 84 7.91 -8.60 -13.03
CA SER A 84 9.37 -8.68 -12.87
C SER A 84 9.87 -10.06 -12.39
N GLY A 85 9.01 -11.08 -12.39
CA GLY A 85 9.26 -12.44 -11.90
C GLY A 85 9.68 -13.46 -12.95
N ASP A 86 10.09 -13.04 -14.16
CA ASP A 86 10.63 -13.90 -15.24
C ASP A 86 12.06 -13.46 -15.63
#